data_AF-A0A950JIW1-F1
#
_entry.id   AF-A0A950JIW1-F1
#
_cell.length_a   1.000
_cell.length_b   1.000
_cell.length_c   1.000
_cell.angle_alpha   90.00
_cell.angle_beta   90.00
_cell.angle_gamma   90.00
#
_symmetry.space_group_name_H-M   'P 1'
#
loop_
_entity.id
_entity.type
_entity.pdbx_description
1 polymer ?
#
loop_
_entity_poly.entity_id
_entity_poly.type
_entity_poly.pdbx_seq_one_letter_code
_entity_poly.pdbx_strand_id
1 'polypeptide(L)'
;AFIVSAEGKPYVKESFGNNFRDWCTAAKITKSAHGLRKLAATIDAENGYTAAELGAKYGWADLKMPSLYTRSADRERLALNAAARVKNQGKRANKKSRT
;
A
#
# COMPACT_ATOMS: atom_id res chain seq x y z
N ALA A 1 -20.17 12.40 -11.00
CA ALA A 1 -19.37 11.16 -11.03
C ALA A 1 -17.90 11.54 -10.98
N PHE A 2 -17.04 10.72 -10.34
CA PHE A 2 -15.61 11.05 -10.19
C PHE A 2 -14.77 10.78 -11.46
N ILE A 3 -15.12 9.73 -12.22
CA ILE A 3 -14.47 9.40 -13.49
C ILE A 3 -15.50 9.48 -14.61
N VAL A 4 -15.20 10.25 -15.66
CA VAL A 4 -16.08 10.50 -16.80
C VAL A 4 -15.39 10.18 -18.13
N SER A 5 -16.17 9.80 -19.13
CA SER A 5 -15.70 9.57 -20.50
C SER A 5 -15.45 10.90 -21.23
N ALA A 6 -14.89 10.81 -22.44
CA ALA A 6 -14.70 11.98 -23.32
C ALA A 6 -16.01 12.71 -23.66
N GLU A 7 -17.16 12.03 -23.55
CA GLU A 7 -18.49 12.59 -23.74
C GLU A 7 -19.07 13.24 -22.47
N GLY A 8 -18.29 13.33 -21.38
CA GLY A 8 -18.73 13.87 -20.10
C GLY A 8 -19.67 12.95 -19.30
N LYS A 9 -19.91 11.72 -19.78
CA LYS A 9 -20.79 10.75 -19.11
C LYS A 9 -20.00 9.92 -18.08
N PRO A 10 -20.62 9.51 -16.95
CA PRO A 10 -19.98 8.59 -16.02
C PRO A 10 -19.58 7.28 -16.70
N TYR A 11 -18.40 6.76 -16.38
CA TYR A 11 -18.02 5.42 -16.84
C TYR A 11 -18.90 4.34 -16.19
N VAL A 12 -19.29 3.35 -16.99
CA VAL A 12 -19.74 2.05 -16.50
C VAL A 12 -18.51 1.17 -16.31
N LYS A 13 -18.54 0.23 -15.37
CA LYS A 13 -17.38 -0.59 -14.99
C LYS A 13 -16.71 -1.25 -16.19
N GLU A 14 -17.51 -1.86 -17.06
CA GLU A 14 -17.05 -2.58 -18.25
C GLU A 14 -16.38 -1.65 -19.27
N SER A 15 -16.96 -0.46 -19.50
CA SER A 15 -16.44 0.48 -20.50
C SER A 15 -15.12 1.13 -20.07
N PHE A 16 -14.94 1.39 -18.77
CA PHE A 16 -13.65 1.87 -18.27
C PHE A 16 -12.53 0.85 -18.47
N GLY A 17 -12.81 -0.43 -18.20
CA GLY A 17 -11.83 -1.51 -18.36
C GLY A 17 -11.36 -1.67 -19.80
N ASN A 18 -12.29 -1.59 -20.76
CA ASN A 18 -11.99 -1.66 -22.18
C ASN A 18 -11.14 -0.46 -22.64
N ASN A 19 -11.55 0.76 -22.29
CA ASN A 19 -10.77 1.95 -22.64
C ASN A 19 -9.35 1.92 -22.03
N PHE A 20 -9.23 1.45 -20.78
CA PHE A 20 -7.92 1.30 -20.14
C PHE A 20 -7.03 0.29 -20.88
N ARG A 21 -7.62 -0.80 -21.40
CA ARG A 21 -6.92 -1.76 -22.26
C ARG A 21 -6.45 -1.09 -23.55
N ASP A 22 -7.30 -0.29 -24.19
CA ASP A 22 -6.94 0.42 -25.43
C ASP A 22 -5.77 1.39 -25.19
N TRP A 23 -5.79 2.13 -24.08
CA TRP A 23 -4.66 2.98 -23.67
C TRP A 23 -3.37 2.18 -23.44
N CYS A 24 -3.48 1.01 -22.79
CA CYS A 24 -2.33 0.11 -22.62
C CYS A 24 -1.78 -0.40 -23.96
N THR A 25 -2.67 -0.76 -24.89
CA THR A 25 -2.30 -1.21 -26.24
C THR A 25 -1.59 -0.11 -27.03
N ALA A 26 -2.12 1.12 -26.98
CA ALA A 26 -1.49 2.29 -27.60
C ALA A 26 -0.09 2.57 -27.03
N ALA A 27 0.09 2.36 -25.72
CA ALA A 27 1.38 2.45 -25.04
C ALA A 27 2.27 1.20 -25.20
N LYS A 28 1.84 0.19 -25.97
CA LYS A 28 2.55 -1.08 -26.19
C LYS A 28 2.87 -1.84 -24.89
N ILE A 29 1.98 -1.79 -23.90
CA ILE A 29 2.11 -2.49 -22.61
C ILE A 29 0.96 -3.45 -22.36
N THR A 30 1.24 -4.59 -21.75
CA THR A 30 0.22 -5.61 -21.42
C THR A 30 -0.16 -5.55 -19.94
N LYS A 31 -0.91 -4.51 -19.53
CA LYS A 31 -1.30 -4.27 -18.12
C LYS A 31 -2.77 -3.89 -17.97
N SER A 32 -3.27 -3.85 -16.73
CA SER A 32 -4.67 -3.53 -16.41
C SER A 32 -4.76 -2.54 -15.25
N ALA A 33 -5.88 -1.81 -15.16
CA ALA A 33 -6.11 -0.85 -14.09
C ALA A 33 -6.05 -1.51 -12.70
N HIS A 34 -6.63 -2.71 -12.58
CA HIS A 34 -6.57 -3.48 -11.35
C HIS A 34 -5.13 -3.89 -10.99
N GLY A 35 -4.33 -4.29 -11.99
CA GLY A 35 -2.91 -4.60 -11.79
C GLY A 35 -2.11 -3.37 -11.33
N LEU A 36 -2.40 -2.20 -11.89
CA LEU A 36 -1.76 -0.94 -11.50
C LEU A 36 -2.09 -0.59 -10.03
N ARG A 37 -3.32 -0.79 -9.59
CA ARG A 37 -3.70 -0.63 -8.19
C ARG A 37 -2.94 -1.57 -7.26
N LYS A 38 -2.74 -2.84 -7.65
CA LYS A 38 -1.92 -3.78 -6.86
C LYS A 38 -0.47 -3.32 -6.76
N LEU A 39 0.11 -2.88 -7.88
CA LEU A 39 1.47 -2.35 -7.91
C LEU A 39 1.63 -1.16 -6.97
N ALA A 40 0.71 -0.20 -7.01
CA ALA A 40 0.74 0.96 -6.11
C ALA A 40 0.67 0.54 -4.63
N ALA A 41 -0.19 -0.43 -4.29
CA ALA A 41 -0.28 -0.95 -2.92
C ALA A 41 1.01 -1.67 -2.47
N THR A 42 1.65 -2.42 -3.36
CA THR A 42 2.95 -3.05 -3.10
C THR A 42 4.03 -2.01 -2.83
N ILE A 43 4.15 -0.99 -3.68
CA ILE A 43 5.13 0.10 -3.52
C ILE A 43 4.91 0.84 -2.18
N ASP A 44 3.67 1.17 -1.83
CA ASP A 44 3.38 1.82 -0.56
C ASP A 44 3.76 0.94 0.64
N ALA A 45 3.46 -0.37 0.58
CA ALA A 45 3.82 -1.31 1.63
C ALA A 45 5.35 -1.43 1.79
N GLU A 46 6.10 -1.47 0.69
CA GLU A 46 7.57 -1.49 0.68
C GLU A 46 8.15 -0.18 1.26
N ASN A 47 7.48 0.95 1.04
CA ASN A 47 7.82 2.24 1.64
C ASN A 47 7.44 2.35 3.13
N GLY A 48 6.96 1.25 3.75
CA GLY A 48 6.72 1.17 5.18
C GLY A 48 5.37 1.70 5.65
N TYR A 49 4.43 1.92 4.73
CA TYR A 49 3.05 2.22 5.09
C TYR A 49 2.43 1.04 5.85
N THR A 50 1.66 1.35 6.88
CA THR A 50 0.93 0.38 7.68
C THR A 50 -0.31 -0.12 6.97
N ALA A 51 -0.81 -1.30 7.38
CA ALA A 51 -2.07 -1.85 6.87
C ALA A 51 -3.26 -0.88 7.03
N ALA A 52 -3.28 -0.07 8.10
CA ALA A 52 -4.33 0.93 8.32
C ALA A 52 -4.24 2.11 7.32
N GLU A 53 -3.03 2.60 7.05
CA GLU A 53 -2.80 3.67 6.06
C GLU A 53 -3.16 3.19 4.65
N LEU A 54 -2.78 1.96 4.29
CA LEU A 54 -3.22 1.32 3.05
C LEU A 54 -4.75 1.19 2.99
N GLY A 55 -5.37 0.76 4.08
CA GLY A 55 -6.83 0.67 4.20
C GLY A 55 -7.52 1.98 3.88
N ALA A 56 -7.06 3.07 4.49
CA ALA A 56 -7.58 4.42 4.25
C ALA A 56 -7.33 4.90 2.81
N LYS A 57 -6.11 4.75 2.30
CA LYS A 57 -5.71 5.23 0.96
C LYS A 57 -6.46 4.53 -0.17
N TYR A 58 -6.66 3.21 -0.05
CA TYR A 58 -7.28 2.39 -1.09
C TYR A 58 -8.77 2.12 -0.84
N GLY A 59 -9.33 2.58 0.28
CA GLY A 59 -10.73 2.36 0.64
C GLY A 59 -11.07 0.89 0.92
N TRP A 60 -10.14 0.16 1.53
CA TRP A 60 -10.44 -1.19 2.02
C TRP A 60 -11.13 -1.10 3.38
N ALA A 61 -12.33 -1.69 3.48
CA ALA A 61 -13.12 -1.69 4.71
C ALA A 61 -12.54 -2.62 5.78
N ASP A 62 -11.88 -3.71 5.36
CA ASP A 62 -11.17 -4.61 6.25
C ASP A 62 -9.65 -4.53 6.07
N LEU A 63 -8.93 -4.99 7.09
CA LEU A 63 -7.47 -5.04 7.06
C LEU A 63 -6.93 -6.30 6.38
N LYS A 64 -7.78 -7.21 5.88
CA LYS A 64 -7.31 -8.48 5.27
C LYS A 64 -6.52 -8.18 4.00
N MET A 65 -7.07 -7.33 3.13
CA MET A 65 -6.40 -6.96 1.88
C MET A 65 -5.12 -6.13 2.09
N PRO A 66 -5.12 -5.05 2.90
CA PRO A 66 -3.89 -4.33 3.24
C PRO A 66 -2.80 -5.23 3.82
N SER A 67 -3.18 -6.13 4.75
CA SER A 67 -2.22 -7.01 5.43
C SER A 67 -1.49 -7.95 4.47
N LEU A 68 -2.12 -8.34 3.36
CA LEU A 68 -1.44 -9.16 2.33
C LEU A 68 -0.23 -8.43 1.74
N TYR A 69 -0.31 -7.12 1.57
CA TYR A 69 0.79 -6.32 1.02
C TYR A 69 1.85 -6.01 2.08
N THR A 70 1.46 -5.74 3.33
CA THR A 70 2.41 -5.30 4.35
C THR A 70 3.07 -6.43 5.14
N ARG A 71 2.51 -7.65 5.16
CA ARG A 71 2.94 -8.74 6.08
C ARG A 71 4.44 -9.01 6.08
N SER A 72 5.06 -9.14 4.91
CA SER A 72 6.49 -9.47 4.81
C SER A 72 7.36 -8.28 5.19
N ALA A 73 7.06 -7.10 4.64
CA ALA A 73 7.79 -5.86 4.91
C ALA A 73 7.70 -5.44 6.38
N ASP A 74 6.51 -5.54 6.97
CA ASP A 74 6.27 -5.24 8.38
C ASP A 74 7.00 -6.21 9.30
N ARG A 75 7.06 -7.51 8.98
CA ARG A 75 7.72 -8.49 9.84
C ARG A 75 9.18 -8.14 10.08
N GLU A 76 9.91 -7.83 9.03
CA GLU A 76 11.33 -7.45 9.11
C GLU A 76 11.50 -6.14 9.87
N ARG A 77 10.78 -5.10 9.44
CA ARG A 77 10.85 -3.76 10.04
C ARG A 77 10.50 -3.78 11.53
N LEU A 78 9.42 -4.46 11.90
CA LEU A 78 8.96 -4.57 13.29
C LEU A 78 9.96 -5.35 14.14
N ALA A 79 10.59 -6.40 13.59
CA ALA A 79 11.62 -7.16 14.30
C ALA A 79 12.84 -6.29 14.62
N LEU A 80 13.35 -5.52 13.65
CA LEU A 80 14.46 -4.59 13.85
C LEU A 80 14.11 -3.51 14.88
N ASN A 81 12.91 -2.93 14.78
CA ASN A 81 12.42 -1.93 15.71
C ASN A 81 12.27 -2.48 17.14
N ALA A 82 11.75 -3.70 17.28
CA ALA A 82 11.63 -4.38 18.57
C ALA A 82 13.01 -4.62 19.20
N ALA A 83 13.98 -5.13 18.42
CA ALA A 83 15.34 -5.34 18.88
C ALA A 83 16.03 -4.04 19.33
N ALA A 84 15.83 -2.94 18.59
CA ALA A 84 16.36 -1.62 18.95
C ALA A 84 15.76 -1.08 20.27
N ARG A 85 14.47 -1.30 20.51
CA ARG A 85 13.80 -0.87 21.75
C ARG A 85 14.38 -1.56 22.98
N VAL A 86 14.67 -2.87 22.90
CA VAL A 86 15.29 -3.63 24.01
C VAL A 86 16.67 -3.06 24.36
N LYS A 87 17.52 -2.77 23.36
CA LYS A 87 18.84 -2.15 23.58
C LYS A 87 18.75 -0.81 24.31
N ASN A 88 17.73 0.00 23.97
CA ASN A 88 17.53 1.31 24.59
C ASN A 88 16.99 1.22 26.03
N GLN A 89 16.21 0.19 26.38
CA GLN A 89 15.76 -0.04 27.75
C GLN A 89 16.93 -0.36 28.69
N GLY A 90 17.87 -1.21 28.26
CA GLY A 90 19.09 -1.52 29.03
C GLY A 90 19.98 -0.30 29.27
N LYS A 91 20.09 0.61 28.29
CA LYS A 91 20.82 1.89 28.47
C LYS A 91 20.14 2.82 29.47
N ARG A 92 18.80 2.90 29.47
CA ARG A 92 18.03 3.72 30.42
C ARG A 92 18.12 3.19 31.85
N ALA A 93 18.07 1.86 32.03
CA ALA A 93 18.25 1.23 33.33
C ALA A 93 19.66 1.46 33.91
N ASN A 94 20.70 1.32 33.09
CA ASN A 94 22.09 1.57 33.50
C ASN A 94 22.35 3.05 33.86
N LYS A 95 21.69 4.00 33.18
CA LYS A 95 21.80 5.43 33.52
C LYS A 95 21.15 5.76 34.88
N LYS A 96 20.01 5.14 35.19
CA LYS A 96 19.30 5.34 36.48
C LYS A 96 20.04 4.74 37.68
N SER A 97 20.83 3.69 37.48
CA SER A 97 21.63 3.07 38.55
C SER A 97 22.90 3.85 38.89
N ARG A 98 23.28 4.85 38.09
CA ARG A 98 24.53 5.65 38.23
C ARG A 98 24.28 7.07 38.74
N THR A 99 23.03 7.38 39.12
CA THR A 99 22.57 8.61 39.78
C THR A 99 21.89 8.23 41.07
#